data_AF-A0A1Q7TUC9-F1
#
_entry.id   AF-A0A1Q7TUC9-F1
#
_cell.length_a   1.000
_cell.length_b   1.000
_cell.length_c   1.000
_cell.angle_alpha   90.00
_cell.angle_beta   90.00
_cell.angle_gamma   90.00
#
_symmetry.space_group_name_H-M   'P 1'
#
loop_
_entity.id
_entity.type
_entity.pdbx_description
1 polymer ?
#
loop_
_entity_poly.entity_id
_entity_poly.type
_entity_poly.pdbx_seq_one_letter_code
_entity_poly.pdbx_strand_id
1 'polypeptide(L)'
;MARVTGWPGAFLVLGLVACEHARSPGLGRPLPAHLPPATPPLTAASASLPGTEAPASRAPLVFALSEQAERFLLLQYRAFRTEFMGCMIGAVRGDTLLVERIAPADVEPAHSAATWVVPTQTCESAGWVGVVGTIHNHVAGVRCWYFFPGTHVPSADAQTFTRSAYAADAIMCGDRVVWIDRHLEQHEVTLPVAARSPQ
;
A
#
# COMPACT_ATOMS: atom_id res chain seq x y z
N MET A 1 38.95 -56.93 -20.77
CA MET A 1 38.09 -57.18 -21.95
C MET A 1 37.02 -56.09 -22.00
N ALA A 2 36.99 -55.34 -23.11
CA ALA A 2 35.86 -54.64 -23.75
C ALA A 2 34.94 -53.69 -22.93
N ARG A 3 34.49 -52.53 -23.40
CA ARG A 3 34.67 -51.80 -24.68
C ARG A 3 34.33 -50.33 -24.41
N VAL A 4 35.20 -49.45 -24.88
CA VAL A 4 34.91 -48.02 -25.11
C VAL A 4 34.20 -47.94 -26.46
N THR A 5 33.03 -47.32 -26.51
CA THR A 5 32.38 -46.92 -27.76
C THR A 5 32.26 -45.40 -27.77
N GLY A 6 33.13 -44.79 -28.57
CA GLY A 6 33.01 -43.38 -28.94
C GLY A 6 31.94 -43.16 -30.00
N TRP A 7 31.46 -41.93 -30.07
CA TRP A 7 30.79 -41.43 -31.27
C TRP A 7 31.36 -40.03 -31.63
N PRO A 8 31.59 -39.76 -32.92
CA PRO A 8 32.35 -38.61 -33.39
C PRO A 8 31.47 -37.36 -33.49
N GLY A 9 32.12 -36.20 -33.49
CA GLY A 9 31.48 -34.91 -33.60
C GLY A 9 30.87 -34.62 -34.97
N ALA A 10 30.19 -33.46 -35.08
CA ALA A 10 30.75 -32.32 -35.78
C ALA A 10 29.79 -31.11 -35.80
N PHE A 11 30.40 -29.95 -36.06
CA PHE A 11 29.86 -28.69 -36.57
C PHE A 11 29.21 -27.69 -35.61
N LEU A 12 30.11 -26.88 -35.05
CA LEU A 12 29.96 -25.43 -34.86
C LEU A 12 29.41 -24.77 -36.15
N VAL A 13 28.33 -24.00 -36.04
CA VAL A 13 28.01 -22.92 -36.99
C VAL A 13 27.70 -21.68 -36.17
N LEU A 14 28.65 -20.74 -36.16
CA LEU A 14 28.42 -19.34 -35.81
C LEU A 14 27.50 -18.73 -36.87
N GLY A 15 26.29 -18.33 -36.49
CA GLY A 15 25.44 -17.46 -37.30
C GLY A 15 25.87 -16.01 -37.12
N LEU A 16 26.38 -15.41 -38.19
CA LEU A 16 26.81 -14.02 -38.28
C LEU A 16 25.68 -13.02 -38.02
N VAL A 17 26.11 -11.91 -37.42
CA VAL A 17 25.46 -10.59 -37.36
C VAL A 17 25.01 -10.13 -38.75
N ALA A 18 23.75 -9.72 -38.86
CA ALA A 18 23.28 -8.81 -39.90
C ALA A 18 22.86 -7.49 -39.23
N CYS A 19 23.68 -6.46 -39.42
CA CYS A 19 23.26 -5.07 -39.25
C CYS A 19 22.56 -4.64 -40.53
N GLU A 20 21.27 -4.31 -40.47
CA GLU A 20 20.61 -3.55 -41.53
C GLU A 20 20.08 -2.23 -40.99
N HIS A 21 20.65 -1.16 -41.52
CA HIS A 21 20.22 0.22 -41.36
C HIS A 21 19.12 0.53 -42.37
N ALA A 22 18.00 1.10 -41.92
CA ALA A 22 17.14 1.89 -42.79
C ALA A 22 16.33 2.96 -42.01
N ARG A 23 16.84 4.20 -42.08
CA ARG A 23 16.16 5.51 -42.17
C ARG A 23 14.96 5.85 -41.24
N SER A 24 15.20 6.82 -40.37
CA SER A 24 14.24 7.86 -39.90
C SER A 24 13.98 8.93 -40.99
N PRO A 25 13.12 9.97 -40.82
CA PRO A 25 12.15 10.28 -39.77
C PRO A 25 10.76 10.70 -40.31
N GLY A 26 9.68 10.39 -39.57
CA GLY A 26 8.37 11.02 -39.74
C GLY A 26 8.13 12.03 -38.62
N LEU A 27 8.37 13.31 -38.89
CA LEU A 27 7.96 14.43 -38.02
C LEU A 27 6.43 14.49 -37.97
N GLY A 28 5.85 13.79 -36.99
CA GLY A 28 4.46 13.97 -36.59
C GLY A 28 4.26 15.38 -36.04
N ARG A 29 3.53 16.20 -36.79
CA ARG A 29 3.16 17.58 -36.46
C ARG A 29 2.37 17.59 -35.13
N PRO A 30 2.71 18.41 -34.12
CA PRO A 30 1.90 18.50 -32.92
C PRO A 30 0.53 19.12 -33.26
N LEU A 31 -0.53 18.43 -32.84
CA LEU A 31 -1.91 18.92 -32.90
C LEU A 31 -2.05 20.10 -31.92
N PRO A 32 -2.67 21.23 -32.30
CA PRO A 32 -2.89 22.32 -31.37
C PRO A 32 -3.82 21.88 -30.22
N ALA A 33 -3.43 22.24 -28.99
CA ALA A 33 -4.25 22.09 -27.81
C ALA A 33 -5.54 22.91 -27.97
N HIS A 34 -6.67 22.22 -28.04
CA HIS A 34 -7.98 22.88 -28.01
C HIS A 34 -8.23 23.34 -26.56
N LEU A 35 -8.04 24.63 -26.29
CA LEU A 35 -8.48 25.23 -25.03
C LEU A 35 -10.02 25.18 -24.95
N PRO A 36 -10.61 24.76 -23.81
CA PRO A 36 -12.03 24.94 -23.56
C PRO A 36 -12.35 26.44 -23.34
N PRO A 37 -13.56 26.90 -23.68
CA PRO A 37 -13.96 28.28 -23.49
C PRO A 37 -14.03 28.65 -21.99
N ALA A 38 -13.62 29.89 -21.69
CA ALA A 38 -13.67 30.47 -20.36
C ALA A 38 -15.12 30.61 -19.88
N THR A 39 -15.41 29.97 -18.74
CA THR A 39 -16.66 30.15 -17.99
C THR A 39 -16.68 31.55 -17.34
N PRO A 40 -17.79 32.31 -17.41
CA PRO A 40 -17.88 33.60 -16.73
C PRO A 40 -17.85 33.44 -15.19
N PRO A 41 -17.38 34.46 -14.44
CA PRO A 41 -17.33 34.39 -12.99
C PRO A 41 -18.75 34.52 -12.42
N LEU A 42 -19.15 33.56 -11.58
CA LEU A 42 -20.30 33.71 -10.71
C LEU A 42 -19.87 34.54 -9.49
N THR A 43 -20.33 35.79 -9.45
CA THR A 43 -20.24 36.67 -8.29
C THR A 43 -21.05 36.13 -7.11
N ALA A 44 -20.43 36.20 -5.93
CA ALA A 44 -20.86 35.64 -4.66
C ALA A 44 -22.14 36.25 -4.08
N ALA A 45 -22.88 35.45 -3.32
CA ALA A 45 -23.74 35.92 -2.24
C ALA A 45 -23.35 35.19 -0.95
N SER A 46 -22.53 35.85 -0.14
CA SER A 46 -22.22 35.43 1.24
C SER A 46 -23.40 35.78 2.13
N ALA A 47 -24.13 34.76 2.59
CA ALA A 47 -24.99 34.87 3.77
C ALA A 47 -24.28 34.16 4.92
N SER A 48 -23.61 34.93 5.78
CA SER A 48 -23.03 34.43 7.03
C SER A 48 -24.14 34.25 8.07
N LEU A 49 -24.45 33.00 8.41
CA LEU A 49 -25.16 32.66 9.64
C LEU A 49 -24.13 32.44 10.76
N PRO A 50 -24.38 32.91 11.99
CA PRO A 50 -23.50 32.62 13.12
C PRO A 50 -23.86 31.23 13.67
N GLY A 51 -23.18 30.21 13.18
CA GLY A 51 -23.09 28.92 13.85
C GLY A 51 -21.81 28.87 14.66
N THR A 52 -21.92 28.95 15.98
CA THR A 52 -20.81 28.65 16.89
C THR A 52 -20.43 27.18 16.71
N GLU A 53 -19.53 26.90 15.78
CA GLU A 53 -18.85 25.61 15.70
C GLU A 53 -17.70 25.65 16.71
N ALA A 54 -18.01 25.29 17.96
CA ALA A 54 -16.96 24.80 18.84
C ALA A 54 -16.38 23.56 18.14
N PRO A 55 -15.06 23.46 17.90
CA PRO A 55 -14.51 22.21 17.45
C PRO A 55 -14.82 21.20 18.55
N ALA A 56 -15.69 20.24 18.25
CA ALA A 56 -15.75 19.04 19.05
C ALA A 56 -14.31 18.51 19.06
N SER A 57 -13.64 18.61 20.21
CA SER A 57 -12.38 17.94 20.47
C SER A 57 -12.66 16.47 20.24
N ARG A 58 -12.44 16.01 19.01
CA ARG A 58 -12.71 14.64 18.60
C ARG A 58 -11.76 13.80 19.44
N ALA A 59 -12.31 12.94 20.28
CA ALA A 59 -11.49 12.01 21.05
C ALA A 59 -10.58 11.27 20.05
N PRO A 60 -9.28 11.07 20.37
CA PRO A 60 -8.38 10.37 19.47
C PRO A 60 -8.97 9.02 19.11
N LEU A 61 -9.05 8.71 17.81
CA LEU A 61 -9.52 7.42 17.35
C LEU A 61 -8.57 6.35 17.91
N VAL A 62 -9.08 5.42 18.71
CA VAL A 62 -8.32 4.33 19.32
C VAL A 62 -8.20 3.20 18.31
N PHE A 63 -6.97 2.87 17.91
CA PHE A 63 -6.69 1.69 17.10
C PHE A 63 -6.40 0.51 18.02
N ALA A 64 -7.29 -0.48 18.02
CA ALA A 64 -7.18 -1.67 18.84
C ALA A 64 -7.05 -2.92 17.97
N LEU A 65 -6.09 -3.77 18.29
CA LEU A 65 -5.91 -5.08 17.68
C LEU A 65 -6.38 -6.15 18.68
N SER A 66 -7.05 -7.19 18.19
CA SER A 66 -7.18 -8.41 18.99
C SER A 66 -5.81 -9.09 19.17
N GLU A 67 -5.65 -9.89 20.23
CA GLU A 67 -4.44 -10.69 20.43
C GLU A 67 -4.12 -11.60 19.23
N GLN A 68 -5.16 -12.09 18.55
CA GLN A 68 -5.00 -12.90 17.35
C GLN A 68 -4.42 -12.07 16.19
N ALA A 69 -4.98 -10.88 15.94
CA ALA A 69 -4.52 -9.98 14.88
C ALA A 69 -3.08 -9.53 15.13
N GLU A 70 -2.76 -9.16 16.37
CA GLU A 70 -1.41 -8.78 16.79
C GLU A 70 -0.40 -9.90 16.55
N ARG A 71 -0.68 -11.11 17.07
CA ARG A 71 0.20 -12.27 16.90
C ARG A 71 0.40 -12.62 15.43
N PHE A 72 -0.66 -12.53 14.63
CA PHE A 72 -0.57 -12.76 13.19
C PHE A 72 0.38 -11.75 12.53
N LEU A 73 0.22 -10.45 12.78
CA LEU A 73 1.07 -9.41 12.20
C LEU A 73 2.54 -9.58 12.58
N LEU A 74 2.84 -9.88 13.84
CA LEU A 74 4.21 -10.13 14.31
C LEU A 74 4.84 -11.35 13.61
N LEU A 75 4.06 -12.41 13.34
CA LEU A 75 4.54 -13.58 12.61
C LEU A 75 4.79 -13.26 11.14
N GLN A 76 3.86 -12.60 10.47
CA GLN A 76 3.99 -12.23 9.06
C GLN A 76 5.19 -11.28 8.85
N TYR A 77 5.34 -10.25 9.69
CA TYR A 77 6.45 -9.31 9.60
C TYR A 77 7.82 -10.01 9.65
N ARG A 78 7.95 -11.08 10.45
CA ARG A 78 9.19 -11.87 10.56
C ARG A 78 9.39 -12.84 9.40
N ALA A 79 8.31 -13.29 8.76
CA ALA A 79 8.33 -14.30 7.72
C ALA A 79 8.67 -13.73 6.34
N PHE A 80 8.15 -12.55 6.01
CA PHE A 80 8.28 -11.98 4.66
C PHE A 80 9.54 -11.14 4.49
N ARG A 81 10.14 -11.22 3.30
CA ARG A 81 11.30 -10.40 2.87
C ARG A 81 10.91 -9.29 1.89
N THR A 82 9.63 -9.25 1.54
CA THR A 82 8.95 -8.25 0.73
C THR A 82 7.78 -7.70 1.53
N GLU A 83 7.16 -6.64 1.03
CA GLU A 83 5.93 -6.11 1.61
C GLU A 83 4.77 -7.06 1.36
N PHE A 84 4.05 -7.44 2.40
CA PHE A 84 2.77 -8.14 2.34
C PHE A 84 1.65 -7.13 2.53
N MET A 85 0.44 -7.47 2.06
CA MET A 85 -0.76 -6.71 2.37
C MET A 85 -1.82 -7.62 2.98
N GLY A 86 -2.53 -7.10 3.98
CA GLY A 86 -3.63 -7.75 4.67
C GLY A 86 -4.88 -6.87 4.70
N CYS A 87 -6.02 -7.54 4.79
CA CYS A 87 -7.33 -6.95 4.99
C CYS A 87 -7.62 -6.93 6.50
N MET A 88 -7.81 -5.75 7.07
CA MET A 88 -8.21 -5.58 8.45
C MET A 88 -9.72 -5.84 8.57
N ILE A 89 -10.10 -6.90 9.27
CA ILE A 89 -11.50 -7.28 9.50
C ILE A 89 -11.91 -6.85 10.90
N GLY A 90 -13.00 -6.10 11.02
CA GLY A 90 -13.48 -5.62 12.31
C GLY A 90 -14.59 -4.58 12.19
N ALA A 91 -14.56 -3.59 13.09
CA ALA A 91 -15.58 -2.54 13.13
C ALA A 91 -15.04 -1.22 13.71
N VAL A 92 -15.65 -0.12 13.29
CA VAL A 92 -15.54 1.18 13.96
C VAL A 92 -16.69 1.28 14.97
N ARG A 93 -16.38 1.44 16.26
CA ARG A 93 -17.34 1.58 17.37
C ARG A 93 -17.07 2.89 18.10
N GLY A 94 -17.87 3.91 17.84
CA GLY A 94 -17.64 5.24 18.40
C GLY A 94 -16.32 5.83 17.92
N ASP A 95 -15.39 6.01 18.85
CA ASP A 95 -14.02 6.49 18.63
C ASP A 95 -13.01 5.34 18.60
N THR A 96 -13.43 4.08 18.49
CA THR A 96 -12.52 2.93 18.44
C THR A 96 -12.60 2.21 17.10
N LEU A 97 -11.47 2.11 16.40
CA LEU A 97 -11.27 1.19 15.29
C LEU A 97 -10.72 -0.13 15.85
N LEU A 98 -11.60 -1.13 15.98
CA LEU A 98 -11.22 -2.47 16.43
C LEU A 98 -10.97 -3.36 15.22
N VAL A 99 -9.75 -3.88 15.13
CA VAL A 99 -9.36 -4.91 14.17
C VAL A 99 -9.37 -6.26 14.87
N GLU A 100 -10.38 -7.06 14.55
CA GLU A 100 -10.61 -8.36 15.18
C GLU A 100 -9.72 -9.44 14.57
N ARG A 101 -9.47 -9.38 13.25
CA ARG A 101 -8.64 -10.35 12.51
C ARG A 101 -7.95 -9.68 11.32
N ILE A 102 -6.82 -10.25 10.89
CA ILE A 102 -6.19 -9.89 9.62
C ILE A 102 -6.35 -11.08 8.66
N ALA A 103 -6.94 -10.81 7.50
CA ALA A 103 -7.02 -11.76 6.41
C ALA A 103 -5.98 -11.40 5.33
N PRO A 104 -5.44 -12.35 4.54
CA PRO A 104 -4.53 -12.01 3.45
C PRO A 104 -5.27 -11.23 2.36
N ALA A 105 -4.66 -10.15 1.87
CA ALA A 105 -5.08 -9.54 0.61
C ALA A 105 -4.62 -10.43 -0.56
N ASP A 106 -5.35 -10.38 -1.68
CA ASP A 106 -4.96 -11.12 -2.88
C ASP A 106 -3.82 -10.38 -3.58
N VAL A 107 -2.59 -10.88 -3.40
CA VAL A 107 -1.36 -10.28 -3.91
C VAL A 107 -0.60 -11.35 -4.68
N GLU A 108 -0.40 -11.12 -5.97
CA GLU A 108 0.50 -11.95 -6.77
C GLU A 108 1.96 -11.76 -6.31
N PRO A 109 2.81 -12.80 -6.32
CA PRO A 109 4.20 -12.66 -5.91
C PRO A 109 4.98 -11.59 -6.67
N ALA A 110 4.65 -11.35 -7.95
CA ALA A 110 5.27 -10.30 -8.76
C ALA A 110 4.87 -8.88 -8.33
N HIS A 111 3.79 -8.74 -7.57
CA HIS A 111 3.27 -7.47 -7.05
C HIS A 111 3.65 -7.20 -5.58
N SER A 112 4.69 -7.89 -5.11
CA SER A 112 5.25 -7.74 -3.77
C SER A 112 6.76 -7.59 -3.88
N ALA A 113 7.27 -6.43 -3.48
CA ALA A 113 8.70 -6.13 -3.46
C ALA A 113 9.10 -5.54 -2.10
N ALA A 114 10.37 -5.17 -1.94
CA ALA A 114 10.88 -4.67 -0.67
C ALA A 114 10.34 -3.27 -0.26
N THR A 115 9.70 -2.55 -1.18
CA THR A 115 9.26 -1.15 -0.99
C THR A 115 7.92 -0.85 -1.63
N TRP A 116 7.19 -1.87 -2.06
CA TRP A 116 5.84 -1.72 -2.57
C TRP A 116 5.10 -3.06 -2.53
N VAL A 117 3.79 -2.98 -2.37
CA VAL A 117 2.85 -4.07 -2.55
C VAL A 117 1.55 -3.54 -3.15
N VAL A 118 1.00 -4.27 -4.12
CA VAL A 118 -0.30 -3.93 -4.74
C VAL A 118 -1.16 -5.19 -4.83
N PRO A 119 -2.39 -5.16 -4.29
CA PRO A 119 -3.31 -6.28 -4.43
C PRO A 119 -3.91 -6.31 -5.84
N THR A 120 -4.24 -7.50 -6.34
CA THR A 120 -4.89 -7.71 -7.65
C THR A 120 -6.35 -7.24 -7.68
N GLN A 121 -6.98 -7.20 -6.50
CA GLN A 121 -8.37 -6.84 -6.30
C GLN A 121 -8.59 -6.28 -4.89
N THR A 122 -9.76 -5.70 -4.61
CA THR A 122 -10.09 -5.25 -3.25
C THR A 122 -10.31 -6.43 -2.32
N CYS A 123 -10.22 -6.19 -1.01
CA CYS A 123 -10.49 -7.19 0.01
C CYS A 123 -11.92 -7.76 -0.13
N GLU A 124 -12.90 -6.92 -0.44
CA GLU A 124 -14.29 -7.32 -0.65
C GLU A 124 -14.46 -8.17 -1.91
N SER A 125 -13.79 -7.82 -3.01
CA SER A 125 -13.81 -8.62 -4.24
C SER A 125 -13.19 -10.00 -4.03
N ALA A 126 -12.20 -10.11 -3.15
CA ALA A 126 -11.64 -11.38 -2.70
C ALA A 126 -12.57 -12.17 -1.74
N GLY A 127 -13.75 -11.63 -1.40
CA GLY A 127 -14.77 -12.29 -0.58
C GLY A 127 -14.70 -11.99 0.91
N TRP A 128 -13.84 -11.06 1.35
CA TRP A 128 -13.80 -10.65 2.75
C TRP A 128 -14.97 -9.72 3.09
N VAL A 129 -15.53 -9.89 4.29
CA VAL A 129 -16.64 -9.08 4.81
C VAL A 129 -16.21 -8.37 6.08
N GLY A 130 -16.77 -7.18 6.33
CA GLY A 130 -16.42 -6.38 7.51
C GLY A 130 -15.01 -5.80 7.44
N VAL A 131 -14.53 -5.47 6.24
CA VAL A 131 -13.22 -4.84 6.03
C VAL A 131 -13.30 -3.39 6.49
N VAL A 132 -12.44 -3.03 7.44
CA VAL A 132 -12.32 -1.66 7.95
C VAL A 132 -11.13 -0.92 7.35
N GLY A 133 -10.19 -1.67 6.75
CA GLY A 133 -9.00 -1.11 6.13
C GLY A 133 -8.02 -2.14 5.63
N THR A 134 -6.88 -1.63 5.17
CA THR A 134 -5.73 -2.42 4.74
C THR A 134 -4.56 -2.21 5.68
N ILE A 135 -3.70 -3.22 5.79
CA ILE A 135 -2.42 -3.11 6.48
C ILE A 135 -1.32 -3.75 5.63
N HIS A 136 -0.20 -3.06 5.42
CA HIS A 136 1.01 -3.63 4.84
C HIS A 136 2.18 -3.51 5.80
N ASN A 137 3.31 -4.16 5.52
CA ASN A 137 4.54 -3.91 6.26
C ASN A 137 5.56 -3.14 5.45
N HIS A 138 6.41 -2.39 6.14
CA HIS A 138 7.68 -1.93 5.58
C HIS A 138 8.79 -2.87 6.08
N VAL A 139 9.41 -3.63 5.18
CA VAL A 139 10.32 -4.76 5.51
C VAL A 139 11.41 -4.40 6.52
N ALA A 140 12.03 -3.22 6.38
CA ALA A 140 13.11 -2.78 7.26
C ALA A 140 12.62 -2.03 8.51
N GLY A 141 11.31 -1.81 8.68
CA GLY A 141 10.75 -1.03 9.79
C GLY A 141 11.20 0.44 9.79
N VAL A 142 11.59 0.93 8.61
CA VAL A 142 12.05 2.30 8.38
C VAL A 142 11.09 3.02 7.45
N ARG A 143 11.04 4.35 7.57
CA ARG A 143 10.21 5.23 6.73
C ARG A 143 8.72 4.86 6.76
N CYS A 144 8.21 4.55 7.95
CA CYS A 144 6.79 4.28 8.16
C CYS A 144 6.09 5.59 8.48
N TRP A 145 5.61 6.26 7.45
CA TRP A 145 4.89 7.52 7.58
C TRP A 145 4.00 7.72 6.35
N TYR A 146 2.84 8.31 6.59
CA TYR A 146 1.89 8.72 5.56
C TYR A 146 2.23 10.11 5.01
N PHE A 147 2.91 10.93 5.80
CA PHE A 147 3.41 12.24 5.38
C PHE A 147 4.90 12.33 5.58
N PHE A 148 5.62 12.94 4.62
CA PHE A 148 7.06 13.12 4.76
C PHE A 148 7.35 13.86 6.08
N PRO A 149 8.29 13.38 6.90
CA PRO A 149 8.54 13.93 8.24
C PRO A 149 8.74 15.45 8.23
N GLY A 150 8.01 16.14 9.11
CA GLY A 150 8.06 17.61 9.21
C GLY A 150 7.31 18.35 8.10
N THR A 151 6.50 17.67 7.30
CA THR A 151 5.75 18.26 6.19
C THR A 151 4.31 17.74 6.12
N HIS A 152 3.49 18.34 5.24
CA HIS A 152 2.18 17.83 4.85
C HIS A 152 2.18 17.18 3.46
N VAL A 153 3.37 16.86 2.92
CA VAL A 153 3.46 16.20 1.61
C VAL A 153 3.09 14.72 1.77
N PRO A 154 2.07 14.20 1.06
CA PRO A 154 1.62 12.83 1.24
C PRO A 154 2.57 11.83 0.55
N SER A 155 2.84 10.71 1.23
CA SER A 155 3.52 9.53 0.69
C SER A 155 2.68 8.82 -0.36
N ALA A 156 3.25 7.80 -1.02
CA ALA A 156 2.49 6.92 -1.91
C ALA A 156 1.39 6.15 -1.14
N ASP A 157 1.63 5.79 0.12
CA ASP A 157 0.66 5.12 1.00
C ASP A 157 -0.53 6.04 1.26
N ALA A 158 -0.30 7.30 1.66
CA ALA A 158 -1.36 8.27 1.90
C ALA A 158 -2.17 8.58 0.64
N GLN A 159 -1.48 8.74 -0.50
CA GLN A 159 -2.15 8.94 -1.78
C GLN A 159 -3.01 7.74 -2.17
N THR A 160 -2.59 6.52 -1.83
CA THR A 160 -3.37 5.31 -2.10
C THR A 160 -4.57 5.21 -1.17
N PHE A 161 -4.37 5.44 0.12
CA PHE A 161 -5.43 5.43 1.11
C PHE A 161 -6.54 6.44 0.79
N THR A 162 -6.20 7.65 0.34
CA THR A 162 -7.19 8.69 -0.01
C THR A 162 -8.12 8.28 -1.17
N ARG A 163 -7.69 7.33 -2.00
CA ARG A 163 -8.51 6.75 -3.08
C ARG A 163 -9.40 5.58 -2.62
N SER A 164 -9.20 5.08 -1.41
CA SER A 164 -10.02 4.03 -0.82
C SER A 164 -11.22 4.61 -0.05
N ALA A 165 -12.23 3.76 0.21
CA ALA A 165 -13.35 4.07 1.09
C ALA A 165 -13.16 3.56 2.53
N TYR A 166 -12.01 2.96 2.84
CA TYR A 166 -11.74 2.35 4.13
C TYR A 166 -11.63 3.37 5.25
N ALA A 167 -11.97 2.95 6.47
CA ALA A 167 -11.89 3.79 7.66
C ALA A 167 -10.44 4.14 8.03
N ALA A 168 -9.51 3.22 7.78
CA ALA A 168 -8.09 3.42 8.01
C ALA A 168 -7.21 2.64 7.04
N ASP A 169 -5.94 3.04 6.98
CA ASP A 169 -4.84 2.26 6.45
C ASP A 169 -3.75 2.15 7.53
N ALA A 170 -2.96 1.08 7.50
CA ALA A 170 -1.93 0.82 8.49
C ALA A 170 -0.63 0.27 7.89
N ILE A 171 0.48 0.59 8.54
CA ILE A 171 1.84 0.14 8.22
C ILE A 171 2.41 -0.58 9.45
N MET A 172 2.64 -1.88 9.32
CA MET A 172 3.41 -2.68 10.25
C MET A 172 4.90 -2.34 10.12
N CYS A 173 5.47 -1.80 11.18
CA CYS A 173 6.78 -1.16 11.18
C CYS A 173 7.70 -1.71 12.29
N GLY A 174 8.01 -3.01 12.23
CA GLY A 174 8.76 -3.69 13.27
C GLY A 174 7.85 -4.18 14.38
N ASP A 175 7.91 -3.55 15.55
CA ASP A 175 7.09 -3.83 16.73
C ASP A 175 6.00 -2.77 16.94
N ARG A 176 5.73 -1.94 15.94
CA ARG A 176 4.69 -0.90 16.01
C ARG A 176 3.86 -0.86 14.74
N VAL A 177 2.65 -0.34 14.85
CA VAL A 177 1.76 -0.07 13.73
C VAL A 177 1.57 1.44 13.63
N VAL A 178 2.00 2.01 12.51
CA VAL A 178 1.71 3.41 12.15
C VAL A 178 0.44 3.38 11.30
N TRP A 179 -0.55 4.19 11.60
CA TRP A 179 -1.83 4.13 10.88
C TRP A 179 -2.41 5.52 10.67
N ILE A 180 -3.30 5.63 9.70
CA ILE A 180 -3.98 6.87 9.33
C ILE A 180 -5.48 6.65 9.24
N ASP A 181 -6.25 7.67 9.58
CA ASP A 181 -7.71 7.64 9.53
C ASP A 181 -8.30 8.56 8.44
N ARG A 182 -9.63 8.62 8.34
CA ARG A 182 -10.31 9.49 7.37
C ARG A 182 -10.10 10.99 7.57
N HIS A 183 -9.62 11.44 8.73
CA HIS A 183 -9.24 12.82 8.98
C HIS A 183 -7.80 13.10 8.55
N LEU A 184 -7.11 12.08 8.02
CA LEU A 184 -5.71 12.11 7.63
C LEU A 184 -4.78 12.38 8.82
N GLU A 185 -5.22 11.99 10.02
CA GLU A 185 -4.39 12.04 11.21
C GLU A 185 -3.56 10.76 11.29
N GLN A 186 -2.24 10.92 11.36
CA GLN A 186 -1.33 9.80 11.56
C GLN A 186 -1.14 9.53 13.04
N HIS A 187 -1.24 8.27 13.42
CA HIS A 187 -1.06 7.79 14.78
C HIS A 187 -0.12 6.57 14.81
N GLU A 188 0.30 6.16 16.00
CA GLU A 188 1.13 4.98 16.20
C GLU A 188 0.65 4.21 17.43
N VAL A 189 0.71 2.88 17.34
CA VAL A 189 0.54 1.97 18.49
C VAL A 189 1.69 0.98 18.52
N THR A 190 2.29 0.78 19.68
CA THR A 190 3.29 -0.27 19.89
C THR A 190 2.59 -1.60 20.15
N LEU A 191 3.03 -2.65 19.46
CA LEU A 191 2.56 -4.00 19.71
C LEU A 191 3.28 -4.57 20.93
N PRO A 192 2.55 -5.21 21.86
CA PRO A 192 3.15 -6.01 22.91
C PRO A 192 4.15 -7.03 22.33
N VAL A 193 5.45 -6.80 22.57
CA VAL A 193 6.42 -7.88 22.35
C VAL A 193 6.16 -8.89 23.46
N ALA A 194 5.53 -10.02 23.12
CA ALA A 194 5.31 -11.11 24.06
C ALA A 194 6.61 -11.35 24.85
N ALA A 195 6.56 -11.07 26.16
CA ALA A 195 7.69 -11.30 27.05
C ALA A 195 8.10 -12.76 26.84
N ARG A 196 9.38 -13.00 26.51
CA ARG A 196 9.89 -14.37 26.42
C ARG A 196 9.58 -15.03 27.76
N SER A 197 8.80 -16.10 27.75
CA SER A 197 8.69 -16.95 28.94
C SER A 197 10.11 -17.34 29.37
N PRO A 198 10.52 -17.13 30.62
CA PRO A 198 11.75 -17.71 31.12
C PRO A 198 11.61 -19.23 31.00
N GLN A 199 12.60 -19.86 30.36
CA GLN A 199 12.71 -21.32 30.26
C GLN A 199 13.01 -21.93 31.62
#